data_AF-A0A523ZL50-F1
#
_entry.id   AF-A0A523ZL50-F1
#
_cell.length_a   1.000
_cell.length_b   1.000
_cell.length_c   1.000
_cell.angle_alpha   90.00
_cell.angle_beta   90.00
_cell.angle_gamma   90.00
#
_symmetry.space_group_name_H-M   'P 1'
#
loop_
_entity.id
_entity.type
_entity.pdbx_description
1 polymer ?
#
loop_
_entity_poly.entity_id
_entity_poly.type
_entity_poly.pdbx_seq_one_letter_code
_entity_poly.pdbx_strand_id
1 'polypeptide(L)'
;MDMMRMVFRRILLVKPEGRTGLGFALALIPVGLEYVAASITDIVDEVNILDMLYEKCRSFPYFLDLFHPDLVGISMSATEHKSGLSIASIAKKRGIATVLGGYHPTAVPDDLLSHKQVDMVVRGEGELTMRELVQRGSPEGVLGISYKE
;
A
#
# COMPACT_ATOMS: atom_id res chain seq x y z
N MET A 1 30.19 -7.53 4.06
CA MET A 1 29.00 -6.65 4.08
C MET A 1 27.82 -7.58 4.12
N ASP A 2 27.30 -7.86 5.31
CA ASP A 2 26.11 -8.70 5.45
C ASP A 2 24.95 -8.01 4.73
N MET A 3 24.46 -8.67 3.69
CA MET A 3 23.27 -8.24 2.98
C MET A 3 22.12 -8.42 3.96
N MET A 4 21.72 -7.32 4.61
CA MET A 4 20.55 -7.26 5.48
C MET A 4 19.40 -7.90 4.71
N ARG A 5 18.90 -9.05 5.20
CA ARG A 5 17.81 -9.76 4.52
C ARG A 5 16.57 -8.86 4.56
N MET A 6 16.25 -8.27 3.42
CA MET A 6 15.04 -7.47 3.22
C MET A 6 13.81 -8.35 3.46
N VAL A 7 12.93 -7.92 4.36
CA VAL A 7 11.70 -8.66 4.71
C VAL A 7 10.64 -8.52 3.60
N PHE A 8 10.59 -7.36 2.95
CA PHE A 8 9.69 -7.07 1.83
C PHE A 8 10.45 -7.08 0.52
N ARG A 9 10.06 -7.95 -0.41
CA ARG A 9 10.75 -8.16 -1.70
C ARG A 9 9.80 -8.12 -2.89
N ARG A 10 8.54 -8.50 -2.71
CA ARG A 10 7.51 -8.44 -3.77
C ARG A 10 6.36 -7.57 -3.30
N ILE A 11 6.24 -6.40 -3.91
CA ILE A 11 5.34 -5.36 -3.43
C ILE A 11 4.22 -5.16 -4.44
N LEU A 12 2.98 -5.18 -3.94
CA LEU A 12 1.80 -4.83 -4.73
C LEU A 12 1.23 -3.51 -4.23
N LEU A 13 1.33 -2.46 -5.04
CA LEU A 13 0.75 -1.15 -4.80
C LEU A 13 -0.64 -1.09 -5.43
N VAL A 14 -1.65 -0.75 -4.64
CA VAL A 14 -3.05 -0.85 -5.04
C VAL A 14 -3.72 0.50 -4.92
N LYS A 15 -4.35 0.91 -6.01
CA LYS A 15 -5.35 1.97 -6.03
C LYS A 15 -6.73 1.31 -5.92
N PRO A 16 -7.47 1.49 -4.80
CA PRO A 16 -8.80 0.89 -4.65
C PRO A 16 -9.79 1.41 -5.67
N GLU A 17 -10.85 0.63 -5.93
CA GLU A 17 -11.97 1.15 -6.70
C GLU A 17 -12.66 2.27 -5.88
N GLY A 18 -12.87 3.41 -6.55
CA GLY A 18 -13.67 4.51 -6.08
C GLY A 18 -14.73 4.81 -7.13
N ARG A 19 -15.99 5.01 -6.72
CA ARG A 19 -17.11 5.35 -7.62
C ARG A 19 -17.64 6.77 -7.40
N THR A 20 -16.96 7.52 -6.54
CA THR A 20 -17.34 8.86 -6.10
C THR A 20 -16.09 9.67 -5.77
N GLY A 21 -16.23 11.00 -5.79
CA GLY A 21 -15.14 11.92 -5.48
C GLY A 21 -14.30 12.32 -6.70
N LEU A 22 -13.31 13.19 -6.47
CA LEU A 22 -12.54 13.83 -7.54
C LEU A 22 -11.70 12.83 -8.35
N GLY A 23 -11.10 11.84 -7.69
CA GLY A 23 -10.31 10.80 -8.35
C GLY A 23 -11.14 9.97 -9.34
N PHE A 24 -12.41 9.70 -9.03
CA PHE A 24 -13.33 9.05 -9.95
C PHE A 24 -13.77 9.99 -11.08
N ALA A 25 -14.13 11.24 -10.77
CA ALA A 25 -14.64 12.20 -11.74
C ALA A 25 -13.62 12.54 -12.84
N LEU A 26 -12.33 12.54 -12.49
CA LEU A 26 -11.24 12.89 -13.40
C LEU A 26 -10.46 11.67 -13.91
N ALA A 27 -10.85 10.45 -13.52
CA ALA A 27 -10.18 9.21 -13.93
C ALA A 27 -8.65 9.30 -13.77
N LEU A 28 -8.19 9.80 -12.62
CA LEU A 28 -6.78 10.10 -12.40
C LEU A 28 -5.97 8.81 -12.32
N ILE A 29 -4.90 8.75 -13.13
CA ILE A 29 -3.85 7.74 -13.03
C ILE A 29 -3.21 7.87 -11.64
N PRO A 30 -2.86 6.77 -10.95
CA PRO A 30 -2.28 6.83 -9.61
C PRO A 30 -0.79 7.21 -9.63
N VAL A 31 -0.44 8.39 -10.16
CA VAL A 31 0.96 8.85 -10.35
C VAL A 31 1.75 8.85 -9.03
N GLY A 32 1.11 9.15 -7.89
CA GLY A 32 1.76 9.03 -6.58
C GLY A 32 2.24 7.60 -6.26
N LEU A 33 1.50 6.57 -6.68
CA LEU A 33 1.96 5.18 -6.56
C LEU A 33 3.11 4.88 -7.53
N GLU A 34 3.14 5.51 -8.71
CA GLU A 34 4.25 5.37 -9.67
C GLU A 34 5.55 5.95 -9.13
N TYR A 35 5.49 7.11 -8.45
CA TYR A 35 6.66 7.67 -7.75
C TYR A 35 7.16 6.76 -6.63
N VAL A 36 6.24 6.22 -5.82
CA VAL A 36 6.59 5.24 -4.77
C VAL A 36 7.17 3.95 -5.36
N ALA A 37 6.64 3.47 -6.48
CA ALA A 37 7.19 2.30 -7.16
C ALA A 37 8.61 2.57 -7.67
N ALA A 38 8.82 3.71 -8.32
CA ALA A 38 10.13 4.13 -8.82
C ALA A 38 11.16 4.29 -7.69
N SER A 39 10.73 4.70 -6.48
CA SER A 39 11.63 4.89 -5.34
C SER A 39 12.10 3.58 -4.68
N ILE A 40 11.52 2.43 -5.03
CA ILE A 40 11.85 1.13 -4.40
C ILE A 40 12.23 0.04 -5.41
N THR A 41 12.00 0.22 -6.71
CA THR A 41 12.23 -0.80 -7.74
C THR A 41 13.69 -1.28 -7.84
N ASP A 42 14.66 -0.44 -7.45
CA ASP A 42 16.10 -0.78 -7.45
C ASP A 42 16.55 -1.58 -6.22
N ILE A 43 15.67 -1.73 -5.22
CA ILE A 43 16.00 -2.38 -3.94
C ILE A 43 15.08 -3.57 -3.61
N VAL A 44 14.10 -3.89 -4.46
CA VAL A 44 13.22 -5.05 -4.29
C VAL A 44 13.25 -5.97 -5.50
N ASP A 45 12.69 -7.17 -5.36
CA ASP A 45 12.65 -8.14 -6.46
C ASP A 45 11.59 -7.75 -7.49
N GLU A 46 10.44 -7.26 -7.04
CA GLU A 46 9.31 -6.92 -7.91
C GLU A 46 8.40 -5.86 -7.29
N VAL A 47 7.95 -4.91 -8.11
CA VAL A 47 6.89 -3.95 -7.76
C VAL A 47 5.83 -3.98 -8.85
N ASN A 48 4.58 -4.19 -8.46
CA ASN A 48 3.43 -4.10 -9.36
C ASN A 48 2.46 -3.03 -8.88
N ILE A 49 1.87 -2.28 -9.81
CA ILE A 49 0.79 -1.33 -9.53
C ILE A 49 -0.52 -1.92 -10.07
N LEU A 50 -1.53 -1.98 -9.20
CA LEU A 50 -2.87 -2.47 -9.52
C LEU A 50 -3.88 -1.35 -9.34
N ASP A 51 -4.45 -0.89 -10.46
CA ASP A 51 -5.58 0.03 -10.44
C ASP A 51 -6.91 -0.73 -10.57
N MET A 52 -7.59 -0.88 -9.43
CA MET A 52 -8.89 -1.56 -9.34
C MET A 52 -10.03 -0.74 -9.99
N LEU A 53 -9.79 0.53 -10.34
CA LEU A 53 -10.74 1.29 -11.14
C LEU A 53 -10.91 0.67 -12.53
N TYR A 54 -9.86 0.10 -13.12
CA TYR A 54 -9.88 -0.47 -14.47
C TYR A 54 -9.92 -2.00 -14.52
N GLU A 55 -9.43 -2.69 -13.49
CA GLU A 55 -9.48 -4.15 -13.42
C GLU A 55 -10.87 -4.66 -12.95
N LYS A 56 -11.79 -4.86 -13.91
CA LYS A 56 -13.19 -5.28 -13.62
C LYS A 56 -13.46 -6.78 -13.72
N CYS A 57 -12.62 -7.51 -14.43
CA CYS A 57 -12.87 -8.92 -14.75
C CYS A 57 -12.27 -9.88 -13.71
N ARG A 58 -11.40 -9.39 -12.83
CA ARG A 58 -10.62 -10.20 -11.88
C ARG A 58 -10.82 -9.68 -10.47
N SER A 59 -10.92 -10.60 -9.53
CA SER A 59 -11.00 -10.27 -8.11
C SER A 59 -9.62 -9.94 -7.55
N PHE A 60 -9.55 -9.16 -6.47
CA PHE A 60 -8.26 -8.86 -5.81
C PHE A 60 -7.45 -10.13 -5.43
N PRO A 61 -8.06 -11.22 -4.90
CA PRO A 61 -7.35 -12.48 -4.66
C PRO A 61 -6.59 -13.05 -5.87
N TYR A 62 -7.13 -12.91 -7.09
CA TYR A 62 -6.44 -13.36 -8.30
C TYR A 62 -5.07 -12.69 -8.45
N PHE A 63 -4.97 -11.39 -8.15
CA PHE A 63 -3.71 -10.66 -8.25
C PHE A 63 -2.73 -11.02 -7.14
N LEU A 64 -3.22 -11.42 -5.96
CA LEU A 64 -2.36 -11.99 -4.92
C LEU A 64 -1.79 -13.35 -5.34
N ASP A 65 -2.58 -14.16 -6.04
CA ASP A 65 -2.14 -15.44 -6.62
C ASP A 65 -1.23 -15.24 -7.84
N LEU A 66 -1.32 -14.11 -8.54
CA LEU A 66 -0.46 -13.81 -9.69
C LEU A 66 0.92 -13.27 -9.26
N PHE A 67 0.94 -12.32 -8.33
CA PHE A 67 2.16 -11.56 -7.98
C PHE A 67 2.84 -12.04 -6.69
N HIS A 68 2.16 -12.85 -5.88
CA HIS A 68 2.67 -13.38 -4.61
C HIS A 68 3.36 -12.32 -3.72
N PRO A 69 2.71 -11.17 -3.46
CA PRO A 69 3.35 -10.10 -2.71
C PRO A 69 3.54 -10.46 -1.23
N ASP A 70 4.60 -9.94 -0.64
CA ASP A 70 4.85 -9.97 0.81
C ASP A 70 4.45 -8.66 1.51
N LEU A 71 4.24 -7.58 0.74
CA LEU A 71 3.66 -6.31 1.19
C LEU A 71 2.62 -5.79 0.20
N VAL A 72 1.46 -5.35 0.72
CA VAL A 72 0.43 -4.63 -0.04
C VAL A 72 0.37 -3.18 0.43
N GLY A 73 0.73 -2.26 -0.46
CA GLY A 73 0.58 -0.81 -0.24
C GLY A 73 -0.74 -0.31 -0.83
N ILE A 74 -1.54 0.43 -0.07
CA ILE A 74 -2.87 0.88 -0.49
C ILE A 74 -2.94 2.40 -0.41
N SER A 75 -3.01 3.07 -1.56
CA SER A 75 -3.20 4.53 -1.61
C SER A 75 -4.65 4.89 -1.80
N MET A 76 -5.25 5.60 -0.83
CA MET A 76 -6.68 5.86 -0.82
C MET A 76 -7.07 7.25 -0.33
N SER A 77 -8.16 7.76 -0.89
CA SER A 77 -8.92 8.91 -0.40
C SER A 77 -10.06 8.47 0.52
N ALA A 78 -10.78 9.43 1.11
CA ALA A 78 -11.87 9.14 2.04
C ALA A 78 -13.03 8.38 1.36
N THR A 79 -13.27 8.61 0.07
CA THR A 79 -14.33 7.91 -0.68
C THR A 79 -13.99 6.45 -0.96
N GLU A 80 -12.71 6.07 -0.83
CA GLU A 80 -12.19 4.73 -1.05
C GLU A 80 -11.93 3.98 0.26
N HIS A 81 -12.25 4.59 1.42
CA HIS A 81 -12.00 4.00 2.73
C HIS A 81 -12.52 2.55 2.85
N LYS A 82 -13.77 2.31 2.46
CA LYS A 82 -14.39 0.97 2.55
C LYS A 82 -13.71 -0.05 1.63
N SER A 83 -13.39 0.33 0.39
CA SER A 83 -12.74 -0.57 -0.57
C SER A 83 -11.29 -0.84 -0.18
N GLY A 84 -10.57 0.17 0.28
CA GLY A 84 -9.21 0.04 0.82
C GLY A 84 -9.14 -0.89 2.03
N LEU A 85 -10.03 -0.74 3.02
CA LEU A 85 -10.09 -1.67 4.16
C LEU A 85 -10.46 -3.11 3.75
N SER A 86 -11.28 -3.29 2.73
CA SER A 86 -11.60 -4.62 2.18
C SER A 86 -10.36 -5.28 1.56
N ILE A 87 -9.61 -4.53 0.75
CA ILE A 87 -8.33 -4.98 0.15
C ILE A 87 -7.34 -5.37 1.25
N ALA A 88 -7.16 -4.51 2.26
CA ALA A 88 -6.30 -4.78 3.41
C ALA A 88 -6.73 -6.06 4.16
N SER A 89 -8.03 -6.27 4.35
CA SER A 89 -8.57 -7.47 4.99
C SER A 89 -8.26 -8.76 4.22
N ILE A 90 -8.36 -8.72 2.89
CA ILE A 90 -8.03 -9.86 2.03
C ILE A 90 -6.53 -10.18 2.10
N ALA A 91 -5.67 -9.16 2.02
CA ALA A 91 -4.23 -9.33 2.15
C ALA A 91 -3.84 -9.91 3.52
N LYS A 92 -4.39 -9.35 4.61
CA LYS A 92 -4.13 -9.80 5.97
C LYS A 92 -4.53 -11.25 6.20
N LYS A 93 -5.67 -11.70 5.66
CA LYS A 93 -6.11 -13.10 5.72
C LYS A 93 -5.15 -14.08 5.05
N ARG A 94 -4.30 -13.61 4.14
CA ARG A 94 -3.23 -14.38 3.50
C ARG A 94 -1.87 -14.24 4.20
N GLY A 95 -1.82 -13.56 5.35
CA GLY A 95 -0.58 -13.32 6.08
C GLY A 95 0.32 -12.26 5.45
N ILE A 96 -0.20 -11.46 4.51
CA ILE A 96 0.57 -10.42 3.81
C ILE A 96 0.51 -9.12 4.61
N ALA A 97 1.65 -8.42 4.74
CA ALA A 97 1.72 -7.16 5.44
C ALA A 97 0.97 -6.06 4.68
N THR A 98 0.39 -5.12 5.42
CA THR A 98 -0.45 -4.05 4.84
C THR A 98 0.04 -2.66 5.25
N VAL A 99 0.18 -1.78 4.28
CA VAL A 99 0.51 -0.36 4.53
C VAL A 99 -0.46 0.54 3.78
N LEU A 100 -1.08 1.47 4.49
CA LEU A 100 -2.04 2.42 3.93
C LEU A 100 -1.37 3.78 3.75
N GLY A 101 -1.71 4.50 2.68
CA GLY A 101 -1.19 5.82 2.38
C GLY A 101 -2.18 6.67 1.58
N GLY A 102 -1.78 7.90 1.26
CA GLY A 102 -2.63 8.88 0.59
C GLY A 102 -3.33 9.83 1.56
N TYR A 103 -4.22 10.68 1.02
CA TYR A 103 -4.80 11.81 1.76
C TYR A 103 -5.57 11.39 2.99
N HIS A 104 -6.38 10.33 2.89
CA HIS A 104 -7.21 9.91 4.02
C HIS A 104 -6.37 9.22 5.11
N PRO A 105 -5.46 8.28 4.79
CA PRO A 105 -4.56 7.74 5.81
C PRO A 105 -3.65 8.74 6.48
N THR A 106 -3.20 9.76 5.76
CA THR A 106 -2.45 10.87 6.35
C THR A 106 -3.29 11.64 7.38
N ALA A 107 -4.58 11.84 7.11
CA ALA A 107 -5.45 12.64 7.97
C ALA A 107 -5.94 11.90 9.23
N VAL A 108 -6.13 10.59 9.16
CA VAL A 108 -6.70 9.78 10.26
C VAL A 108 -5.92 8.48 10.53
N PRO A 109 -4.60 8.56 10.81
CA PRO A 109 -3.76 7.38 10.97
C PRO A 109 -4.20 6.49 12.14
N ASP A 110 -4.56 7.07 13.29
CA ASP A 110 -4.92 6.32 14.50
C ASP A 110 -6.23 5.54 14.33
N ASP A 111 -7.23 6.16 13.69
CA ASP A 111 -8.50 5.50 13.35
C ASP A 111 -8.26 4.32 12.40
N LEU A 112 -7.43 4.50 11.38
CA LEU A 112 -7.13 3.43 10.44
C LEU A 112 -6.35 2.31 11.10
N LEU A 113 -5.37 2.67 11.93
CA LEU A 113 -4.65 1.69 12.72
C LEU A 113 -5.59 0.94 13.63
N SER A 114 -6.68 1.50 14.17
CA SER A 114 -7.63 0.73 14.99
C SER A 114 -8.16 -0.55 14.32
N HIS A 115 -8.17 -0.62 12.98
CA HIS A 115 -8.53 -1.82 12.23
C HIS A 115 -7.43 -2.88 12.25
N LYS A 116 -7.81 -4.14 12.54
CA LYS A 116 -6.85 -5.27 12.66
C LYS A 116 -6.15 -5.64 11.34
N GLN A 117 -6.74 -5.28 10.21
CA GLN A 117 -6.17 -5.53 8.89
C GLN A 117 -5.20 -4.45 8.41
N VAL A 118 -4.89 -3.46 9.24
CA VAL A 118 -3.97 -2.36 8.91
C VAL A 118 -2.76 -2.48 9.83
N ASP A 119 -1.59 -2.76 9.27
CA ASP A 119 -0.35 -2.88 10.02
C ASP A 119 0.36 -1.53 10.16
N MET A 120 0.36 -0.75 9.07
CA MET A 120 1.13 0.48 8.94
C MET A 120 0.34 1.55 8.19
N VAL A 121 0.63 2.81 8.51
CA VAL A 121 0.13 3.98 7.79
C VAL A 121 1.29 4.90 7.45
N VAL A 122 1.50 5.17 6.16
CA VAL A 122 2.42 6.20 5.66
C VAL A 122 1.67 7.53 5.59
N ARG A 123 2.26 8.58 6.18
CA ARG A 123 1.69 9.92 6.27
C ARG A 123 2.50 10.90 5.43
N GLY A 124 1.82 11.75 4.67
CA GLY A 124 2.47 12.69 3.75
C GLY A 124 3.04 11.97 2.53
N GLU A 125 4.25 12.37 2.11
CA GLU A 125 4.94 11.80 0.96
C GLU A 125 5.50 10.40 1.28
N GLY A 126 5.32 9.49 0.33
CA GLY A 126 5.51 8.06 0.57
C GLY A 126 6.82 7.49 0.02
N GLU A 127 7.52 8.20 -0.84
CA GLU A 127 8.64 7.69 -1.63
C GLU A 127 9.83 7.32 -0.76
N LEU A 128 10.27 8.25 0.09
CA LEU A 128 11.38 8.02 1.03
C LEU A 128 10.94 7.10 2.17
N THR A 129 9.73 7.31 2.70
CA THR A 129 9.15 6.50 3.77
C THR A 129 9.06 5.02 3.38
N MET A 130 8.54 4.71 2.18
CA MET A 130 8.44 3.34 1.68
C MET A 130 9.83 2.75 1.42
N ARG A 131 10.76 3.53 0.86
CA ARG A 131 12.15 3.08 0.66
C ARG A 131 12.81 2.70 1.97
N GLU A 132 12.69 3.53 3.01
CA GLU A 132 13.21 3.24 4.35
C GLU A 132 12.55 2.01 4.98
N LEU A 133 11.22 1.88 4.86
CA LEU A 133 10.47 0.72 5.37
C LEU A 133 10.96 -0.59 4.76
N VAL A 134 11.11 -0.61 3.44
CA VAL A 134 11.57 -1.79 2.70
C VAL A 134 13.02 -2.12 3.05
N GLN A 135 13.90 -1.12 3.13
CA GLN A 135 15.31 -1.29 3.51
C GLN A 135 15.48 -1.87 4.91
N ARG A 136 14.67 -1.42 5.87
CA ARG A 136 14.73 -1.87 7.26
C ARG A 136 13.98 -3.18 7.49
N GLY A 137 12.96 -3.47 6.69
CA GLY A 137 12.05 -4.59 6.90
C GLY A 137 11.14 -4.45 8.13
N SER A 138 11.10 -3.25 8.73
CA SER A 138 10.32 -2.93 9.94
C SER A 138 9.95 -1.44 9.92
N PRO A 139 8.78 -1.04 10.45
CA PRO A 139 8.39 0.36 10.58
C PRO A 139 9.16 1.11 11.70
N GLU A 140 9.88 0.40 12.56
CA GLU A 140 10.61 1.01 13.67
C GLU A 140 11.73 1.95 13.18
N GLY A 141 11.65 3.20 13.63
CA GLY A 141 12.61 4.25 13.26
C GLY A 141 12.50 4.75 11.81
N VAL A 142 11.44 4.38 11.08
CA VAL A 142 11.12 4.93 9.75
C VAL A 142 10.40 6.27 9.93
N LEU A 143 10.86 7.33 9.27
CA LEU A 143 10.17 8.63 9.34
C LEU A 143 8.87 8.61 8.54
N GLY A 144 7.84 9.32 9.03
CA GLY A 144 6.56 9.46 8.32
C GLY A 144 5.59 8.28 8.46
N ILE A 145 5.99 7.17 9.09
CA ILE A 145 5.10 6.02 9.34
C ILE A 145 4.42 6.10 10.72
N SER A 146 3.22 5.56 10.81
CA SER A 146 2.51 5.23 12.05
C SER A 146 2.21 3.72 12.03
N TYR A 147 2.37 3.04 13.15
CA TYR A 147 2.15 1.59 13.27
C TYR A 147 1.75 1.22 14.70
N LYS A 148 1.27 -0.01 14.89
CA LYS A 148 1.03 -0.57 16.23
C LYS A 148 2.27 -1.29 16.73
N GLU A 149 2.57 -1.14 18.01
CA GLU A 149 3.54 -1.99 18.72
C GLU A 149 3.09 -3.46 18.80
#